data_AF-A0A7C6PCZ7-F1
#
_entry.id   AF-A0A7C6PCZ7-F1
#
_cell.length_a   1.000
_cell.length_b   1.000
_cell.length_c   1.000
_cell.angle_alpha   90.00
_cell.angle_beta   90.00
_cell.angle_gamma   90.00
#
_symmetry.space_group_name_H-M   'P 1'
#
loop_
_entity.id
_entity.type
_entity.pdbx_description
1 polymer ?
#
loop_
_entity_poly.entity_id
_entity_poly.type
_entity_poly.pdbx_seq_one_letter_code
_entity_poly.pdbx_strand_id
1 'polypeptide(L)'
;MFYMKFFRNKEPCARSEAVQIPKPKRLRNKKAIEAVRKPYCELCGRRDMGLHVHHIITKGSGGPDHRCNLITLCAECHTKAHVGCLSQDRLWQVVGQREDVKPSAVTKTAQRLKRAAHVGEVN
;
A
#
# COMPACT_ATOMS: atom_id res chain seq x y z
N MET A 1 -25.74 57.34 21.80
CA MET A 1 -24.72 56.36 21.34
C MET A 1 -25.36 54.96 21.35
N PHE A 2 -25.87 54.50 20.22
CA PHE A 2 -26.50 53.18 20.09
C PHE A 2 -25.47 52.19 19.54
N TYR A 3 -25.02 51.26 20.40
CA TYR A 3 -24.15 50.16 20.02
C TYR A 3 -24.99 49.09 19.29
N MET A 4 -24.90 49.02 17.96
CA MET A 4 -25.50 47.92 17.19
C MET A 4 -24.65 46.67 17.39
N LYS A 5 -25.15 45.70 18.18
CA LYS A 5 -24.59 44.35 18.28
C LYS A 5 -24.86 43.60 16.97
N PHE A 6 -23.85 43.49 16.11
CA PHE A 6 -23.84 42.53 15.00
C PHE A 6 -23.56 41.12 15.55
N PHE A 7 -24.63 40.39 15.89
CA PHE A 7 -24.54 38.95 16.08
C PHE A 7 -24.60 38.27 14.70
N ARG A 8 -23.44 37.90 14.15
CA ARG A 8 -23.37 36.95 13.02
C ARG A 8 -23.86 35.60 13.50
N ASN A 9 -25.09 35.24 13.14
CA ASN A 9 -25.60 33.88 13.23
C ASN A 9 -24.65 32.96 12.46
N LYS A 10 -23.79 32.22 13.18
CA LYS A 10 -23.04 31.11 12.59
C LYS A 10 -24.00 29.93 12.51
N GLU A 11 -24.41 29.61 11.29
CA GLU A 11 -25.09 28.36 10.98
C GLU A 11 -24.23 27.18 11.49
N PRO A 12 -24.81 26.18 12.16
CA PRO A 12 -24.06 25.02 12.57
C PRO A 12 -23.54 24.32 11.32
N CYS A 13 -22.22 24.15 11.24
CA CYS A 13 -21.54 23.40 10.21
C CYS A 13 -22.24 22.05 10.05
N ALA A 14 -23.00 21.87 8.95
CA ALA A 14 -23.77 20.67 8.71
C ALA A 14 -22.86 19.45 8.84
N ARG A 15 -23.17 18.60 9.83
CA ARG A 15 -22.47 17.35 10.10
C ARG A 15 -22.77 16.43 8.92
N SER A 16 -21.88 16.37 7.94
CA SER A 16 -22.05 15.50 6.78
C SER A 16 -22.33 14.08 7.26
N GLU A 17 -23.44 13.50 6.77
CA GLU A 17 -23.81 12.11 7.04
C GLU A 17 -22.61 11.21 6.73
N ALA A 18 -22.28 10.35 7.69
CA ALA A 18 -21.22 9.36 7.54
C ALA A 18 -21.64 8.37 6.43
N VAL A 19 -21.23 8.65 5.19
CA VAL A 19 -21.40 7.72 4.07
C VAL A 19 -20.71 6.42 4.46
N GLN A 20 -21.51 5.35 4.61
CA GLN A 20 -21.02 4.01 4.92
C GLN A 20 -20.29 3.46 3.70
N ILE A 21 -19.01 3.84 3.53
CA ILE A 21 -18.18 3.30 2.45
C ILE A 21 -17.91 1.83 2.78
N PRO A 22 -18.39 0.87 1.95
CA PRO A 22 -18.15 -0.53 2.21
C PRO A 22 -16.65 -0.80 2.24
N LYS A 23 -16.20 -1.57 3.24
CA LYS A 23 -14.78 -1.94 3.35
C LYS A 23 -14.39 -2.68 2.07
N PRO A 24 -13.35 -2.22 1.35
CA PRO A 24 -12.94 -2.84 0.10
C PRO A 24 -12.56 -4.30 0.31
N LYS A 25 -13.08 -5.20 -0.53
CA LYS A 25 -12.71 -6.62 -0.48
C LYS A 25 -11.30 -6.76 -1.06
N ARG A 26 -10.35 -7.09 -0.19
CA ARG A 26 -8.96 -7.37 -0.57
C ARG A 26 -8.86 -8.59 -1.48
N LEU A 27 -8.12 -8.45 -2.59
CA LEU A 27 -7.59 -9.60 -3.34
C LEU A 27 -6.58 -10.36 -2.46
N ARG A 28 -7.02 -11.48 -1.87
CA ARG A 28 -6.25 -12.29 -0.91
C ARG A 28 -5.81 -13.60 -1.54
N ASN A 29 -4.69 -13.57 -2.26
CA ASN A 29 -4.12 -14.77 -2.88
C ASN A 29 -2.98 -15.35 -2.04
N LYS A 30 -3.30 -16.34 -1.19
CA LYS A 30 -2.29 -17.05 -0.37
C LYS A 30 -1.17 -17.66 -1.23
N LYS A 31 -1.53 -18.25 -2.38
CA LYS A 31 -0.58 -18.83 -3.35
C LYS A 31 0.42 -17.81 -3.89
N ALA A 32 -0.02 -16.57 -4.14
CA ALA A 32 0.85 -15.52 -4.64
C ALA A 32 1.89 -15.07 -3.59
N ILE A 33 1.51 -15.08 -2.30
CA ILE A 33 2.42 -14.76 -1.20
C ILE A 33 3.49 -15.84 -1.06
N GLU A 34 3.09 -17.11 -1.15
CA GLU A 34 4.00 -18.24 -1.06
C GLU A 34 4.96 -18.30 -2.26
N ALA A 35 4.46 -18.03 -3.48
CA ALA A 35 5.28 -17.98 -4.69
C ALA A 35 6.30 -16.82 -4.71
N VAL A 36 6.16 -15.82 -3.84
CA VAL A 36 7.13 -14.72 -3.70
C VAL A 36 8.18 -15.00 -2.63
N ARG A 37 7.93 -15.96 -1.72
CA ARG A 37 8.92 -16.33 -0.70
C ARG A 37 10.16 -16.89 -1.38
N LYS A 38 11.25 -16.17 -1.24
CA LYS A 38 12.57 -16.57 -1.74
C LYS A 38 13.47 -16.95 -0.55
N PRO A 39 14.49 -17.79 -0.77
CA PRO A 39 15.48 -18.13 0.25
C PRO A 39 16.54 -17.02 0.42
N TYR A 40 16.34 -15.84 -0.15
CA TYR A 40 17.24 -14.69 -0.05
C TYR A 40 16.47 -13.37 -0.04
N CYS A 41 17.09 -12.34 0.56
CA CYS A 41 16.59 -10.97 0.52
C CYS A 41 16.75 -10.38 -0.89
N GLU A 42 15.66 -9.88 -1.49
CA GLU A 42 15.71 -9.31 -2.84
C GLU A 42 16.44 -7.96 -2.90
N LEU A 43 16.69 -7.32 -1.74
CA LEU A 43 17.33 -6.01 -1.66
C LEU A 43 18.83 -6.08 -1.34
N CYS A 44 19.26 -7.00 -0.47
CA CYS A 44 20.66 -7.14 -0.04
C CYS A 44 21.28 -8.51 -0.34
N GLY A 45 20.51 -9.49 -0.81
CA GLY A 45 21.00 -10.83 -1.17
C GLY A 45 21.28 -11.78 -0.01
N ARG A 46 21.23 -11.32 1.25
CA ARG A 46 21.49 -12.16 2.44
C ARG A 46 20.44 -13.25 2.61
N ARG A 47 20.86 -14.42 3.12
CA ARG A 47 20.01 -15.61 3.32
C ARG A 47 19.93 -16.06 4.78
N ASP A 48 20.91 -15.66 5.58
CA ASP A 48 21.11 -16.12 6.96
C ASP A 48 20.28 -15.34 7.99
N MET A 49 19.65 -14.26 7.55
CA MET A 49 18.80 -13.41 8.36
C MET A 49 17.33 -13.74 8.09
N GLY A 50 16.52 -13.96 9.13
CA GLY A 50 15.10 -14.33 9.00
C GLY A 50 14.38 -13.53 7.91
N LEU A 51 13.81 -14.24 6.93
CA LEU A 51 13.20 -13.66 5.73
C LEU A 51 11.69 -13.50 5.91
N HIS A 52 11.20 -12.30 5.60
CA HIS A 52 9.80 -11.93 5.71
C HIS A 52 9.31 -11.25 4.44
N VAL A 53 8.06 -11.54 4.06
CA VAL A 53 7.41 -10.89 2.93
C VAL A 53 6.88 -9.54 3.37
N HIS A 54 7.36 -8.48 2.73
CA HIS A 54 6.95 -7.10 2.94
C HIS A 54 5.96 -6.67 1.85
N HIS A 55 4.92 -5.95 2.26
CA HIS A 55 3.95 -5.31 1.37
C HIS A 55 4.39 -3.87 1.10
N ILE A 56 4.76 -3.54 -0.15
CA ILE A 56 5.20 -2.17 -0.52
C ILE A 56 4.05 -1.18 -0.30
N ILE A 57 2.86 -1.51 -0.82
CA ILE A 57 1.60 -0.88 -0.44
C ILE A 57 1.02 -1.69 0.71
N THR A 58 0.95 -1.07 1.89
CA THR A 58 0.50 -1.73 3.13
C THR A 58 -0.92 -2.29 3.02
N LYS A 59 -1.19 -3.33 3.83
CA LYS A 59 -2.51 -3.96 3.90
C LYS A 59 -3.62 -2.99 4.31
N GLY A 60 -3.31 -2.06 5.22
CA GLY A 60 -4.26 -1.02 5.66
C GLY A 60 -4.64 -0.06 4.53
N SER A 61 -3.74 0.18 3.59
CA SER A 61 -3.97 1.01 2.41
C SER A 61 -4.65 0.26 1.26
N GLY A 62 -5.14 -0.96 1.45
CA GLY A 62 -5.77 -1.77 0.40
C GLY A 62 -4.77 -2.31 -0.62
N GLY A 63 -3.50 -2.49 -0.25
CA GLY A 63 -2.49 -3.07 -1.13
C GLY A 63 -2.86 -4.49 -1.59
N PRO A 64 -2.73 -4.82 -2.88
CA PRO A 64 -3.06 -6.15 -3.38
C PRO A 64 -2.05 -7.19 -2.88
N ASP A 65 -2.50 -8.41 -2.58
CA ASP A 65 -1.63 -9.56 -2.33
C ASP A 65 -1.15 -10.15 -3.69
N HIS A 66 -0.42 -9.34 -4.46
CA HIS A 66 0.10 -9.70 -5.79
C HIS A 66 1.63 -9.64 -5.82
N ARG A 67 2.25 -10.44 -6.70
CA ARG A 67 3.71 -10.52 -6.87
C ARG A 67 4.37 -9.15 -7.09
N CYS A 68 3.67 -8.24 -7.77
CA CYS A 68 4.14 -6.87 -8.02
C CYS A 68 4.20 -5.98 -6.76
N ASN A 69 3.47 -6.31 -5.70
CA ASN A 69 3.38 -5.51 -4.47
C ASN A 69 4.07 -6.18 -3.26
N LEU A 70 4.63 -7.38 -3.48
CA LEU A 70 5.25 -8.21 -2.45
C LEU A 70 6.75 -8.33 -2.75
N ILE A 71 7.56 -8.13 -1.72
CA ILE A 71 9.01 -8.28 -1.81
C ILE A 71 9.51 -9.07 -0.60
N THR A 72 10.42 -10.02 -0.82
CA THR A 72 11.04 -10.78 0.27
C THR A 72 12.26 -10.03 0.80
N LEU A 73 12.23 -9.64 2.08
CA LEU A 73 13.29 -8.90 2.76
C LEU A 73 13.77 -9.62 4.01
N CYS A 74 15.04 -9.44 4.37
CA CYS A 74 15.53 -9.87 5.68
C CYS A 74 15.01 -8.95 6.80
N ALA A 75 15.06 -9.41 8.05
CA ALA A 75 14.62 -8.65 9.21
C ALA A 75 15.17 -7.21 9.26
N GLU A 76 16.45 -6.99 8.97
CA GLU A 76 17.05 -5.65 8.93
C GLU A 76 16.44 -4.75 7.85
N CYS A 77 16.37 -5.24 6.60
CA CYS A 77 15.80 -4.49 5.48
C CYS A 77 14.29 -4.26 5.69
N HIS A 78 13.60 -5.23 6.27
CA HIS A 78 12.19 -5.12 6.61
C HIS A 78 11.96 -3.99 7.63
N THR A 79 12.75 -3.94 8.71
CA THR A 79 12.68 -2.84 9.69
C THR A 79 13.00 -1.51 9.03
N LYS A 80 14.07 -1.41 8.23
CA LYS A 80 14.45 -0.20 7.49
C LYS A 80 13.35 0.32 6.56
N ALA A 81 12.57 -0.57 5.96
CA ALA A 81 11.42 -0.20 5.14
C ALA A 81 10.27 0.39 5.99
N HIS A 82 10.01 -0.15 7.19
CA HIS A 82 8.99 0.39 8.09
C HIS A 82 9.39 1.74 8.71
N VAL A 83 10.67 1.91 9.07
CA VAL A 83 11.15 3.19 9.62
C VAL A 83 11.36 4.28 8.55
N GLY A 84 11.11 3.98 7.27
CA GLY A 84 11.26 4.95 6.18
C GLY A 84 12.71 5.21 5.76
N CYS A 85 13.68 4.43 6.26
CA CYS A 85 15.08 4.52 5.82
C CYS A 85 15.28 3.97 4.40
N LEU A 86 14.38 3.11 3.90
CA LEU A 86 14.38 2.64 2.52
C LEU A 86 13.29 3.35 1.72
N SER A 87 13.68 3.97 0.59
CA SER A 87 12.74 4.58 -0.32
C SER A 87 11.87 3.53 -1.02
N GLN A 88 10.60 3.85 -1.23
CA GLN A 88 9.69 2.98 -1.98
C GLN A 88 10.18 2.77 -3.42
N ASP A 89 10.79 3.80 -4.04
CA ASP A 89 11.36 3.69 -5.39
C ASP A 89 12.38 2.55 -5.51
N ARG A 90 13.20 2.34 -4.46
CA ARG A 90 14.16 1.25 -4.46
C ARG A 90 13.48 -0.11 -4.44
N LEU A 91 12.37 -0.25 -3.70
CA LEU A 91 11.58 -1.48 -3.66
C LEU A 91 10.93 -1.75 -5.03
N TRP A 92 10.38 -0.73 -5.67
CA TRP A 92 9.80 -0.84 -7.01
C TRP A 92 10.84 -1.17 -8.09
N GLN A 93 12.06 -0.65 -7.97
CA GLN A 93 13.18 -1.00 -8.86
C GLN A 93 13.50 -2.49 -8.78
N VAL A 94 13.61 -3.05 -7.56
CA VAL A 94 13.91 -4.48 -7.37
C VAL A 94 12.81 -5.37 -7.93
N VAL A 95 11.53 -5.03 -7.69
CA VAL A 95 10.42 -5.78 -8.25
C VAL A 95 10.38 -5.66 -9.78
N GLY A 96 10.65 -4.48 -10.32
CA GLY A 96 10.75 -4.24 -11.76
C GLY A 96 11.84 -5.08 -12.43
N GLN A 97 13.02 -5.15 -11.83
CA GLN A 97 14.11 -6.01 -12.30
C GLN A 97 13.73 -7.51 -12.30
N ARG A 98 12.96 -7.97 -11.31
CA ARG A 98 12.50 -9.37 -11.26
C ARG A 98 11.52 -9.73 -12.37
N GLU A 99 10.59 -8.82 -12.65
CA GLU A 99 9.53 -9.04 -13.63
C GLU A 99 9.94 -8.60 -15.05
N ASP A 100 11.16 -8.08 -15.23
CA ASP A 100 11.65 -7.45 -16.47
C ASP A 100 10.74 -6.30 -16.98
N VAL A 101 10.19 -5.54 -16.04
CA VAL A 101 9.25 -4.44 -16.31
C VAL A 101 9.76 -3.15 -15.68
N LYS A 102 9.59 -2.03 -16.38
CA LYS A 102 9.92 -0.70 -15.83
C LYS A 102 9.19 -0.47 -14.50
N PRO A 103 9.85 0.13 -13.48
CA PRO A 103 9.26 0.31 -12.15
C PRO A 103 7.93 1.09 -12.20
N SER A 104 7.81 2.06 -13.12
CA SER A 104 6.58 2.82 -13.32
C SER A 104 5.39 1.95 -13.76
N ALA A 105 5.61 0.92 -14.57
CA ALA A 105 4.56 0.00 -15.00
C ALA A 105 4.17 -0.96 -13.87
N VAL A 106 5.12 -1.44 -13.08
CA VAL A 106 4.84 -2.25 -11.88
C VAL A 106 3.96 -1.49 -10.88
N THR A 107 4.32 -0.23 -10.60
CA THR A 107 3.53 0.64 -9.71
C THR A 107 2.12 0.87 -10.26
N LYS A 108 1.98 1.15 -11.56
CA LYS A 108 0.66 1.31 -12.22
C LYS A 108 -0.19 0.04 -12.09
N THR A 109 0.39 -1.14 -12.28
CA THR A 109 -0.31 -2.42 -12.11
C THR A 109 -0.78 -2.62 -10.67
N ALA A 110 0.10 -2.37 -9.68
CA ALA A 110 -0.26 -2.46 -8.27
C ALA A 110 -1.38 -1.47 -7.88
N GLN A 111 -1.33 -0.23 -8.40
CA GLN A 111 -2.38 0.77 -8.19
C GLN A 111 -3.69 0.39 -8.87
N ARG A 112 -3.66 -0.17 -10.09
CA ARG A 112 -4.85 -0.66 -10.80
C ARG A 112 -5.54 -1.75 -9.99
N LEU A 113 -4.77 -2.74 -9.50
CA LEU A 113 -5.29 -3.82 -8.66
C LEU A 113 -5.88 -3.30 -7.35
N LYS A 114 -5.24 -2.32 -6.71
CA LYS A 114 -5.80 -1.63 -5.55
C LYS A 114 -7.15 -0.98 -5.88
N ARG A 115 -7.24 -0.21 -6.98
CA ARG A 115 -8.48 0.44 -7.41
C ARG A 115 -9.59 -0.57 -7.69
N ALA A 116 -9.29 -1.68 -8.38
CA ALA A 116 -10.24 -2.75 -8.62
C ALA A 116 -10.82 -3.32 -7.31
N ALA A 117 -9.96 -3.51 -6.29
CA ALA A 117 -10.41 -3.95 -4.97
C ALA A 117 -11.30 -2.93 -4.22
N HIS A 118 -11.16 -1.63 -4.52
CA HIS A 118 -11.98 -0.56 -3.93
C HIS A 118 -13.32 -0.36 -4.62
N VAL A 119 -13.35 -0.43 -5.95
CA VAL A 119 -14.59 -0.25 -6.73
C VAL A 119 -15.52 -1.44 -6.53
N GLY A 120 -14.97 -2.63 -6.24
CA GLY A 120 -15.71 -3.88 -6.30
C GLY A 120 -16.06 -4.13 -7.77
N GLU A 121 -15.58 -5.23 -8.35
CA GLU A 121 -16.11 -5.64 -9.66
C GLU A 121 -17.64 -5.74 -9.55
N VAL A 122 -18.33 -4.78 -10.16
CA VAL A 122 -19.68 -4.95 -10.66
C VAL A 122 -19.52 -5.89 -11.84
N ASN A 123 -20.04 -7.12 -11.71
CA ASN A 123 -20.20 -8.03 -12.83
C ASN A 123 -20.98 -7.36 -13.96
#